data_AF-A0A1V3N383-F1
#
_entry.id   AF-A0A1V3N383-F1
#
_cell.length_a   1.000
_cell.length_b   1.000
_cell.length_c   1.000
_cell.angle_alpha   90.00
_cell.angle_beta   90.00
_cell.angle_gamma   90.00
#
_symmetry.space_group_name_H-M   'P 1'
#
loop_
_entity.id
_entity.type
_entity.pdbx_description
1 polymer ?
#
loop_
_entity_poly.entity_id
_entity_poly.type
_entity_poly.pdbx_seq_one_letter_code
_entity_poly.pdbx_strand_id
1 'polypeptide(L)'
;MDKLLYILIFFQIAWIAPLEAQVIWNNKKYDVDSLVPQAIRYLHEGKLDQSIMLSRTVLATYPDYTDFTYILGLSYQKMGKVDWAIPNFESVLAKDANYKDSYLPLALSYERVGDWFRAKQVWQRALQRFPQDTVITEAYREFKAREALYISSYHMDDWYKKGRKGIASGDTSKVFSYADSMENLIPNDNRSLYLRSAAFMLNKEYSKAKSTYESLWSRGDSSVFVREQLSNIAAINKDYALALAYIEPLRRQFPDHNHYERLSRVYRENLPYHFYLGLNHMQSAQDRPNGHFFISGLEYGQRLNKKDVLIGQFNYGNRRGDKGYQAGLDAWINYGPSLYAYHHIAWADGAVFPTWRAAYSIYREAGSWLFDVGGRYVRSADRINNYGMVASAGRYIGPTFIYLRGFLLHDSKRWNQAYSLSLRHYYNSEKPDSYVTIIGNIGTSPDDPSRYQFLNNSYGFLSRSINAGWQHRIDSWGFTLMGGWSYYKVAEGTFMNQYDLNLSLKKYF
;
A
#
# COMPACT_ATOMS: atom_id res chain seq x y z
N MET A 1 29.58 57.13 104.16
CA MET A 1 28.77 58.36 104.25
C MET A 1 29.54 59.43 103.51
N ASP A 2 28.85 60.15 102.63
CA ASP A 2 29.28 61.35 101.91
C ASP A 2 30.34 61.14 100.81
N LYS A 3 30.23 61.67 99.59
CA LYS A 3 29.28 62.60 98.96
C LYS A 3 29.63 62.65 97.45
N LEU A 4 28.61 62.88 96.63
CA LEU A 4 28.70 63.63 95.35
C LEU A 4 29.44 63.00 94.14
N LEU A 5 28.67 62.22 93.38
CA LEU A 5 28.35 62.42 91.96
C LEU A 5 29.46 63.03 91.07
N TYR A 6 30.38 62.17 90.60
CA TYR A 6 31.29 62.47 89.51
C TYR A 6 30.77 61.87 88.19
N ILE A 7 30.62 62.75 87.18
CA ILE A 7 30.87 62.49 85.76
C ILE A 7 30.07 61.34 85.13
N LEU A 8 28.91 61.67 84.57
CA LEU A 8 28.34 60.98 83.41
C LEU A 8 27.63 62.02 82.54
N ILE A 9 27.87 61.95 81.23
CA ILE A 9 27.39 62.82 80.12
C ILE A 9 28.52 63.69 79.52
N PHE A 10 29.53 63.02 79.00
CA PHE A 10 30.27 63.43 77.80
C PHE A 10 30.90 62.15 77.21
N PHE A 11 30.10 61.40 76.45
CA PHE A 11 30.45 60.73 75.19
C PHE A 11 29.34 59.74 74.80
N GLN A 12 29.04 59.70 73.49
CA GLN A 12 28.19 58.75 72.78
C GLN A 12 26.67 58.98 72.80
N ILE A 13 26.24 60.08 72.18
CA ILE A 13 25.23 59.94 71.12
C ILE A 13 26.01 59.88 69.81
N ALA A 14 26.63 58.72 69.55
CA ALA A 14 26.95 58.36 68.18
C ALA A 14 25.59 58.09 67.53
N TRP A 15 25.23 58.95 66.58
CA TRP A 15 24.16 58.67 65.64
C TRP A 15 24.33 57.24 65.13
N ILE A 16 23.35 56.39 65.41
CA ILE A 16 23.14 55.20 64.60
C ILE A 16 22.58 55.74 63.29
N ALA A 17 23.47 56.18 62.40
CA ALA A 17 23.14 56.27 61.00
C ALA A 17 22.77 54.86 60.55
N PRO A 18 21.68 54.66 59.78
CA PRO A 18 21.47 53.36 59.15
C PRO A 18 22.75 53.04 58.36
N LEU A 19 23.31 51.86 58.57
CA LEU A 19 24.36 51.35 57.71
C LEU A 19 23.74 51.20 56.32
N GLU A 20 23.86 52.23 55.48
CA GLU A 20 23.48 52.13 54.07
C GLU A 20 24.35 51.04 53.44
N ALA A 21 23.74 50.00 52.88
CA ALA A 21 24.45 48.95 52.19
C ALA A 21 25.07 49.57 50.93
N GLN A 22 26.40 49.66 50.86
CA GLN A 22 27.11 50.34 49.79
C GLN A 22 27.98 49.36 49.00
N VAL A 23 27.91 49.43 47.67
CA VAL A 23 28.67 48.58 46.75
C VAL A 23 29.36 49.43 45.68
N ILE A 24 30.52 48.96 45.20
CA ILE A 24 31.22 49.60 44.09
C ILE A 24 30.75 48.98 42.78
N TRP A 25 30.22 49.80 41.88
CA TRP A 25 29.82 49.42 40.53
C TRP A 25 30.38 50.44 39.53
N ASN A 26 31.03 50.00 38.46
CA ASN A 26 31.64 50.89 37.45
C ASN A 26 32.48 52.04 38.05
N ASN A 27 33.34 51.72 39.02
CA ASN A 27 34.22 52.67 39.73
C ASN A 27 33.51 53.79 40.50
N LYS A 28 32.22 53.64 40.81
CA LYS A 28 31.45 54.55 41.66
C LYS A 28 30.81 53.78 42.82
N LYS A 29 30.68 54.44 43.96
CA LYS A 29 30.02 53.90 45.15
C LYS A 29 28.52 54.19 45.06
N TYR A 30 27.71 53.15 45.17
CA TYR A 30 26.26 53.24 45.13
C TYR A 30 25.67 52.67 46.42
N ASP A 31 24.55 53.24 46.84
CA ASP A 31 23.63 52.54 47.73
C ASP A 31 23.00 51.36 46.97
N VAL A 32 22.92 50.19 47.60
CA VAL A 32 22.48 48.95 46.95
C VAL A 32 21.04 49.07 46.44
N ASP A 33 20.14 49.69 47.21
CA ASP A 33 18.73 49.86 46.84
C ASP A 33 18.62 50.75 45.59
N SER A 34 19.48 51.76 45.46
CA SER A 34 19.54 52.64 44.29
C SER A 34 19.88 51.91 42.97
N LEU A 35 20.46 50.70 43.03
CA LEU A 35 20.85 49.91 41.87
C LEU A 35 19.73 48.98 41.36
N VAL A 36 18.68 48.73 42.14
CA VAL A 36 17.56 47.85 41.75
C VAL A 36 16.88 48.35 40.46
N PRO A 37 16.49 49.64 40.31
CA PRO A 37 15.89 50.13 39.07
C PRO A 37 16.82 50.01 37.86
N GLN A 38 18.14 50.13 38.07
CA GLN A 38 19.11 49.95 37.00
C GLN A 38 19.18 48.49 36.52
N ALA A 39 19.16 47.53 37.43
CA ALA A 39 19.18 46.12 37.10
C ALA A 39 17.89 45.66 36.40
N ILE A 40 16.74 46.19 36.83
CA ILE A 40 15.45 46.02 36.17
C ILE A 40 15.46 46.65 34.77
N ARG A 41 16.02 47.86 34.61
CA ARG A 41 16.18 48.48 33.29
C ARG A 41 17.03 47.61 32.35
N TYR A 42 18.13 47.03 32.84
CA TYR A 42 18.92 46.09 32.03
C TYR A 42 18.11 44.87 31.58
N LEU A 43 17.22 44.33 32.44
CA LEU A 43 16.30 43.28 32.04
C LEU A 43 15.35 43.75 30.93
N HIS A 44 14.73 44.92 31.06
CA HIS A 44 13.81 45.45 30.04
C HIS A 44 14.49 45.70 28.70
N GLU A 45 15.71 46.26 28.71
CA GLU A 45 16.52 46.54 27.52
C GLU A 45 17.16 45.27 26.90
N GLY A 46 17.00 44.09 27.51
CA GLY A 46 17.61 42.85 27.04
C GLY A 46 19.13 42.77 27.26
N LYS A 47 19.70 43.67 28.06
CA LYS A 47 21.13 43.70 28.43
C LYS A 47 21.41 42.70 29.57
N LEU A 48 21.15 41.42 29.29
CA LEU A 48 21.13 40.35 30.29
C LEU A 48 22.48 40.16 30.98
N ASP A 49 23.58 40.23 30.25
CA ASP A 49 24.93 40.10 30.83
C ASP A 49 25.25 41.22 31.82
N GLN A 50 24.80 42.45 31.53
CA GLN A 50 24.96 43.58 32.45
C GLN A 50 24.11 43.42 33.70
N SER A 51 22.88 42.89 33.57
CA SER A 51 22.02 42.58 34.71
C SER A 51 22.64 41.48 35.59
N ILE A 52 23.13 40.39 34.98
CA ILE A 52 23.80 39.29 35.69
C ILE A 52 25.06 39.78 36.42
N MET A 53 25.89 40.58 35.73
CA MET A 53 27.13 41.10 36.30
C MET A 53 26.85 42.03 37.48
N LEU A 54 25.87 42.92 37.36
CA LEU A 54 25.44 43.80 38.44
C LEU A 54 24.90 43.01 39.63
N SER A 55 23.96 42.07 39.40
CA SER A 55 23.40 41.24 40.46
C SER A 55 24.46 40.40 41.18
N ARG A 56 25.41 39.79 40.45
CA ARG A 56 26.52 39.04 41.06
C ARG A 56 27.44 39.93 41.89
N THR A 57 27.70 41.16 41.44
CA THR A 57 28.55 42.12 42.18
C THR A 57 27.90 42.50 43.52
N VAL A 58 26.59 42.77 43.50
CA VAL A 58 25.84 43.06 44.72
C VAL A 58 25.81 41.85 45.64
N LEU A 59 25.44 40.67 45.13
CA LEU A 59 25.33 39.44 45.92
C LEU A 59 26.67 38.93 46.46
N ALA A 60 27.80 39.30 45.87
CA ALA A 60 29.13 39.01 46.43
C ALA A 60 29.39 39.78 47.74
N THR A 61 28.81 40.97 47.88
CA THR A 61 28.97 41.82 49.07
C THR A 61 27.80 41.62 50.06
N TYR A 62 26.59 41.40 49.52
CA TYR A 62 25.35 41.22 50.26
C TYR A 62 24.62 39.95 49.80
N PRO A 63 25.08 38.74 50.22
CA PRO A 63 24.52 37.46 49.76
C PRO A 63 23.04 37.24 50.10
N ASP A 64 22.54 37.99 51.09
CA ASP A 64 21.16 37.91 51.58
C ASP A 64 20.21 38.94 50.96
N TYR A 65 20.67 39.69 49.97
CA TYR A 65 19.86 40.68 49.30
C TYR A 65 18.88 40.02 48.29
N THR A 66 17.66 39.78 48.74
CA THR A 66 16.64 38.98 48.03
C THR A 66 16.29 39.54 46.64
N ASP A 67 16.14 40.85 46.48
CA ASP A 67 15.79 41.47 45.19
C ASP A 67 16.83 41.21 44.10
N PHE A 68 18.12 41.27 44.43
CA PHE A 68 19.18 40.95 43.48
C PHE A 68 19.27 39.45 43.19
N THR A 69 18.90 38.58 44.13
CA THR A 69 18.74 37.14 43.89
C THR A 69 17.59 36.88 42.91
N TYR A 70 16.46 37.56 43.09
CA TYR A 70 15.31 37.51 42.19
C TYR A 70 15.65 38.03 40.78
N ILE A 71 16.29 39.20 40.68
CA ILE A 71 16.72 39.81 39.41
C ILE A 71 17.74 38.92 38.69
N LEU A 72 18.64 38.25 39.42
CA LEU A 72 19.57 37.27 38.86
C LEU A 72 18.82 36.08 38.25
N GLY A 73 17.81 35.56 38.96
CA GLY A 73 16.91 34.52 38.46
C GLY A 73 16.19 34.94 37.17
N LEU A 74 15.58 36.13 37.15
CA LEU A 74 14.93 36.69 35.96
C LEU A 74 15.90 36.85 34.79
N SER A 75 17.14 37.26 35.07
CA SER A 75 18.17 37.44 34.05
C SER A 75 18.53 36.12 33.36
N TYR A 76 18.75 35.06 34.14
CA TYR A 76 19.01 33.73 33.58
C TYR A 76 17.81 33.16 32.84
N GLN A 77 16.59 33.34 33.37
CA GLN A 77 15.38 32.87 32.73
C GLN A 77 15.18 33.54 31.36
N LYS A 78 15.36 34.86 31.28
CA LYS A 78 15.25 35.63 30.02
C LYS A 78 16.38 35.28 29.04
N MET A 79 17.53 34.83 29.52
CA MET A 79 18.64 34.31 28.71
C MET A 79 18.36 32.89 28.17
N GLY A 80 17.28 32.24 28.59
CA GLY A 80 16.97 30.85 28.26
C GLY A 80 17.75 29.82 29.09
N LYS A 81 18.56 30.24 30.06
CA LYS A 81 19.31 29.39 30.99
C LYS A 81 18.44 29.05 32.20
N VAL A 82 17.35 28.34 31.95
CA VAL A 82 16.30 28.09 32.94
C VAL A 82 16.81 27.27 34.13
N ASP A 83 17.71 26.30 33.88
CA ASP A 83 18.34 25.50 34.94
C ASP A 83 19.12 26.36 35.95
N TRP A 84 19.64 27.52 35.51
CA TRP A 84 20.37 28.45 36.36
C TRP A 84 19.42 29.43 37.07
N ALA A 85 18.22 29.64 36.56
CA ALA A 85 17.22 30.52 37.15
C ALA A 85 16.51 29.87 38.35
N ILE A 86 16.17 28.58 38.24
CA ILE A 86 15.45 27.81 39.28
C ILE A 86 16.04 27.97 40.68
N PRO A 87 17.35 27.71 40.92
CA PRO A 87 17.90 27.80 42.28
C PRO A 87 17.86 29.23 42.86
N ASN A 88 17.90 30.26 42.00
CA ASN A 88 17.78 31.65 42.45
C ASN A 88 16.37 31.94 42.97
N PHE A 89 15.34 31.55 42.23
CA PHE A 89 13.95 31.73 42.67
C PHE A 89 13.58 30.85 43.87
N GLU A 90 14.10 29.61 43.94
CA GLU A 90 13.94 28.77 45.13
C GLU A 90 14.59 29.40 46.36
N SER A 91 15.78 29.97 46.20
CA SER A 91 16.45 30.71 47.28
C SER A 91 15.65 31.93 47.71
N VAL A 92 15.02 32.67 46.79
CA VAL A 92 14.15 33.81 47.12
C VAL A 92 12.99 33.35 48.00
N LEU A 93 12.27 32.31 47.59
CA LEU A 93 11.12 31.79 48.34
C LEU A 93 11.50 31.06 49.65
N ALA A 94 12.73 30.56 49.76
CA ALA A 94 13.26 30.00 50.99
C ALA A 94 13.55 31.08 52.04
N LYS A 95 14.04 32.26 51.61
CA LYS A 95 14.31 33.41 52.48
C LYS A 95 13.04 34.18 52.82
N ASP A 96 12.22 34.46 51.82
CA ASP A 96 10.93 35.15 51.99
C ASP A 96 9.83 34.42 51.20
N ALA A 97 9.06 33.61 51.93
CA ALA A 97 7.93 32.90 51.38
C ALA A 97 6.71 33.81 51.07
N ASN A 98 6.76 35.11 51.38
CA ASN A 98 5.79 36.12 50.97
C ASN A 98 6.24 36.91 49.71
N TYR A 99 7.40 36.59 49.13
CA TYR A 99 7.90 37.21 47.90
C TYR A 99 7.08 36.76 46.68
N LYS A 100 5.91 37.36 46.51
CA LYS A 100 4.87 36.96 45.55
C LYS A 100 5.38 36.84 44.13
N ASP A 101 6.21 37.80 43.71
CA ASP A 101 6.68 37.92 42.33
C ASP A 101 7.60 36.76 41.90
N SER A 102 8.14 35.98 42.83
CA SER A 102 9.02 34.85 42.52
C SER A 102 8.27 33.54 42.19
N TYR A 103 6.97 33.43 42.48
CA TYR A 103 6.21 32.18 42.26
C TYR A 103 5.97 31.89 40.77
N LEU A 104 5.49 32.88 40.01
CA LEU A 104 5.21 32.73 38.58
C LEU A 104 6.49 32.40 37.76
N PRO A 105 7.60 33.14 37.89
CA PRO A 105 8.85 32.81 37.20
C PRO A 105 9.41 31.44 37.57
N LEU A 106 9.31 31.01 38.84
CA LEU A 106 9.75 29.68 39.25
C LEU A 106 8.90 28.58 38.61
N ALA A 107 7.58 28.71 38.65
CA ALA A 107 6.68 27.70 38.08
C ALA A 107 6.87 27.56 36.56
N LEU A 108 6.95 28.69 35.83
CA LEU A 108 7.24 28.69 34.40
C LEU A 108 8.62 28.10 34.07
N SER A 109 9.60 28.30 34.95
CA SER A 109 10.93 27.69 34.79
C SER A 109 10.84 26.16 34.88
N TYR A 110 10.08 25.64 35.85
CA TYR A 110 9.84 24.21 35.97
C TYR A 110 9.04 23.62 34.79
N GLU A 111 8.03 24.33 34.28
CA GLU A 111 7.30 23.94 33.06
C GLU A 111 8.25 23.83 31.86
N ARG A 112 9.18 24.78 31.70
CA ARG A 112 10.09 24.83 30.54
C ARG A 112 11.15 23.73 30.54
N VAL A 113 11.52 23.19 31.71
CA VAL A 113 12.39 22.01 31.82
C VAL A 113 11.61 20.69 31.82
N GLY A 114 10.28 20.75 31.69
CA GLY A 114 9.40 19.58 31.66
C GLY A 114 9.06 18.98 33.02
N ASP A 115 9.45 19.62 34.13
CA ASP A 115 9.11 19.17 35.49
C ASP A 115 7.76 19.74 35.93
N TRP A 116 6.69 19.24 35.30
CA TRP A 116 5.31 19.64 35.56
C TRP A 116 4.87 19.36 37.01
N PHE A 117 5.49 18.36 37.65
CA PHE A 117 5.20 18.02 39.04
C PHE A 117 5.66 19.12 39.99
N ARG A 118 6.91 19.58 39.86
CA ARG A 118 7.42 20.70 40.68
C ARG A 118 6.74 22.02 40.32
N ALA A 119 6.43 22.26 39.04
CA ALA A 119 5.65 23.43 38.62
C ALA A 119 4.30 23.49 39.37
N LYS A 120 3.57 22.36 39.41
CA LYS A 120 2.31 22.25 40.15
C LYS A 120 2.46 22.51 41.64
N GLN A 121 3.51 21.98 42.27
CA GLN A 121 3.78 22.23 43.69
C GLN A 121 4.06 23.71 43.97
N VAL A 122 4.77 24.41 43.08
CA VAL A 122 5.00 25.86 43.20
C VAL A 122 3.67 26.62 43.10
N TRP A 123 2.84 26.28 42.12
CA TRP A 123 1.51 26.90 41.98
C TRP A 123 0.59 26.65 43.18
N GLN A 124 0.56 25.43 43.71
CA GLN A 124 -0.23 25.10 44.90
C GLN A 124 0.25 25.87 46.13
N ARG A 125 1.57 26.04 46.30
CA ARG A 125 2.14 26.89 47.35
C ARG A 125 1.76 28.36 47.17
N ALA A 126 1.77 28.88 45.94
CA ALA A 126 1.35 30.25 45.63
C ALA A 126 -0.11 30.49 46.02
N LEU A 127 -1.01 29.56 45.67
CA LEU A 127 -2.44 29.64 46.01
C LEU A 127 -2.71 29.52 47.51
N GLN A 128 -1.95 28.68 48.22
CA GLN A 128 -2.07 28.55 49.66
C GLN A 128 -1.67 29.85 50.37
N ARG A 129 -0.63 30.52 49.86
CA ARG A 129 -0.11 31.76 50.45
C ARG A 129 -0.93 32.99 50.08
N PHE A 130 -1.42 33.06 48.84
CA PHE A 130 -2.15 34.20 48.29
C PHE A 130 -3.55 33.79 47.79
N PRO A 131 -4.44 33.31 48.67
CA PRO A 131 -5.71 32.69 48.27
C PRO A 131 -6.71 33.66 47.63
N GLN A 132 -6.52 34.97 47.78
CA GLN A 132 -7.38 36.01 47.21
C GLN A 132 -6.73 36.77 46.03
N ASP A 133 -5.51 36.38 45.63
CA ASP A 133 -4.81 37.04 44.52
C ASP A 133 -5.34 36.50 43.17
N THR A 134 -5.98 37.38 42.41
CA THR A 134 -6.60 37.03 41.11
C THR A 134 -5.56 36.66 40.07
N VAL A 135 -4.39 37.31 40.07
CA VAL A 135 -3.31 37.05 39.10
C VAL A 135 -2.73 35.65 39.29
N ILE A 136 -2.50 35.23 40.54
CA ILE A 136 -2.04 33.86 40.84
C ILE A 136 -3.11 32.82 40.49
N THR A 137 -4.38 33.13 40.76
CA THR A 137 -5.50 32.25 40.45
C THR A 137 -5.66 32.04 38.94
N GLU A 138 -5.53 33.11 38.15
CA GLU A 138 -5.55 33.06 36.69
C GLU A 138 -4.35 32.30 36.13
N ALA A 139 -3.13 32.61 36.61
CA ALA A 139 -1.92 31.94 36.14
C ALA A 139 -1.92 30.41 36.44
N TYR A 140 -2.46 29.99 37.59
CA TYR A 140 -2.65 28.57 37.86
C TYR A 140 -3.70 27.92 36.95
N ARG A 141 -4.79 28.62 36.62
CA ARG A 141 -5.79 28.12 35.66
C ARG A 141 -5.16 27.91 34.28
N GLU A 142 -4.33 28.83 33.82
CA GLU A 142 -3.59 28.67 32.56
C GLU A 142 -2.60 27.52 32.63
N PHE A 143 -1.85 27.38 33.74
CA PHE A 143 -0.99 26.23 33.97
C PHE A 143 -1.76 24.91 33.85
N LYS A 144 -2.93 24.80 34.49
CA LYS A 144 -3.78 23.61 34.42
C LYS A 144 -4.20 23.27 32.99
N ALA A 145 -4.47 24.28 32.16
CA ALA A 145 -4.76 24.08 30.74
C ALA A 145 -3.52 23.58 29.97
N ARG A 146 -2.34 24.17 30.20
CA ARG A 146 -1.08 23.72 29.59
C ARG A 146 -0.67 22.31 30.03
N GLU A 147 -0.81 21.99 31.32
CA GLU A 147 -0.53 20.67 31.90
C GLU A 147 -1.42 19.61 31.27
N ALA A 148 -2.73 19.89 31.11
CA ALA A 148 -3.66 18.99 30.46
C ALA A 148 -3.28 18.73 28.99
N LEU A 149 -2.92 19.77 28.23
CA LEU A 149 -2.46 19.62 26.85
C LEU A 149 -1.18 18.79 26.74
N TYR A 150 -0.21 19.03 27.63
CA TYR A 150 1.04 18.28 27.67
C TYR A 150 0.80 16.80 27.98
N ILE A 151 0.02 16.50 29.02
CA ILE A 151 -0.32 15.12 29.41
C ILE A 151 -1.04 14.43 28.25
N SER A 152 -2.00 15.11 27.61
CA SER A 152 -2.72 14.55 26.46
C SER A 152 -1.78 14.24 25.30
N SER A 153 -0.89 15.16 24.93
CA SER A 153 0.09 14.94 23.85
C SER A 153 1.05 13.80 24.18
N TYR A 154 1.52 13.72 25.43
CA TYR A 154 2.41 12.67 25.89
C TYR A 154 1.76 11.28 25.76
N HIS A 155 0.50 11.14 26.22
CA HIS A 155 -0.24 9.88 26.08
C HIS A 155 -0.48 9.50 24.62
N MET A 156 -0.81 10.48 23.77
CA MET A 156 -0.98 10.23 22.33
C MET A 156 0.28 9.66 21.68
N ASP A 157 1.45 10.24 21.97
CA ASP A 157 2.72 9.76 21.41
C ASP A 157 3.12 8.38 21.95
N ASP A 158 2.92 8.14 23.24
CA ASP A 158 3.19 6.84 23.86
C ASP A 158 2.29 5.75 23.28
N TRP A 159 0.97 5.98 23.21
CA TRP A 159 0.02 5.05 22.61
C TRP A 159 0.30 4.82 21.13
N TYR A 160 0.65 5.86 20.37
CA TYR A 160 1.02 5.70 18.97
C TYR A 160 2.27 4.83 18.79
N LYS A 161 3.31 5.06 19.60
CA LYS A 161 4.54 4.24 19.60
C LYS A 161 4.25 2.79 19.97
N LYS A 162 3.43 2.55 20.99
CA LYS A 162 3.01 1.20 21.42
C LYS A 162 2.15 0.51 20.35
N GLY A 163 1.21 1.22 19.74
CA GLY A 163 0.40 0.73 18.64
C GLY A 163 1.25 0.33 17.43
N ARG A 164 2.23 1.15 17.04
CA ARG A 164 3.17 0.78 15.98
C ARG A 164 3.98 -0.48 16.29
N LYS A 165 4.41 -0.68 17.53
CA LYS A 165 5.05 -1.94 17.95
C LYS A 165 4.08 -3.12 17.88
N GLY A 166 2.83 -2.90 18.27
CA GLY A 166 1.74 -3.87 18.13
C GLY A 166 1.57 -4.35 16.69
N ILE A 167 1.50 -3.41 15.73
CA ILE A 167 1.47 -3.70 14.29
C ILE A 167 2.66 -4.57 13.87
N ALA A 168 3.89 -4.20 14.27
CA ALA A 168 5.09 -4.97 13.92
C ALA A 168 5.07 -6.39 14.49
N SER A 169 4.44 -6.60 15.66
CA SER A 169 4.28 -7.91 16.29
C SER A 169 3.05 -8.70 15.85
N GLY A 170 2.12 -8.09 15.08
CA GLY A 170 0.85 -8.70 14.69
C GLY A 170 -0.25 -8.71 15.77
N ASP A 171 -0.02 -8.11 16.94
CA ASP A 171 -1.00 -8.02 18.04
C ASP A 171 -2.01 -6.89 17.78
N THR A 172 -2.97 -7.16 16.89
CA THR A 172 -3.95 -6.14 16.44
C THR A 172 -4.95 -5.73 17.52
N SER A 173 -5.24 -6.60 18.50
CA SER A 173 -6.12 -6.28 19.63
C SER A 173 -5.58 -5.11 20.48
N LYS A 174 -4.28 -5.13 20.81
CA LYS A 174 -3.66 -3.99 21.51
C LYS A 174 -3.66 -2.73 20.66
N VAL A 175 -3.44 -2.86 19.35
CA VAL A 175 -3.45 -1.71 18.44
C VAL A 175 -4.81 -1.01 18.44
N PHE A 176 -5.91 -1.76 18.36
CA PHE A 176 -7.24 -1.18 18.45
C PHE A 176 -7.48 -0.51 19.80
N SER A 177 -7.07 -1.15 20.90
CA SER A 177 -7.20 -0.54 22.25
C SER A 177 -6.45 0.78 22.37
N TYR A 178 -5.23 0.88 21.84
CA TYR A 178 -4.50 2.15 21.79
C TYR A 178 -5.17 3.17 20.88
N ALA A 179 -5.65 2.78 19.70
CA ALA A 179 -6.36 3.67 18.80
C ALA A 179 -7.69 4.19 19.41
N ASP A 180 -8.42 3.35 20.16
CA ASP A 180 -9.62 3.75 20.90
C ASP A 180 -9.28 4.75 22.01
N SER A 181 -8.20 4.51 22.76
CA SER A 181 -7.72 5.42 23.79
C SER A 181 -7.34 6.79 23.20
N MET A 182 -6.69 6.80 22.04
CA MET A 182 -6.34 8.01 21.32
C MET A 182 -7.58 8.79 20.84
N GLU A 183 -8.55 8.11 20.24
CA GLU A 183 -9.78 8.73 19.74
C GLU A 183 -10.61 9.35 20.87
N ASN A 184 -10.68 8.69 22.04
CA ASN A 184 -11.39 9.20 23.21
C ASN A 184 -10.71 10.44 23.81
N LEU A 185 -9.38 10.52 23.73
CA LEU A 185 -8.61 11.63 24.30
C LEU A 185 -8.60 12.84 23.37
N ILE A 186 -8.33 12.63 22.08
CA ILE A 186 -8.35 13.67 21.04
C ILE A 186 -9.10 13.11 19.83
N PRO A 187 -10.40 13.41 19.71
CA PRO A 187 -11.19 13.00 18.56
C PRO A 187 -10.62 13.56 17.26
N ASN A 188 -10.77 12.82 16.17
CA ASN A 188 -10.32 13.19 14.82
C ASN A 188 -8.80 13.37 14.64
N ASP A 189 -7.96 12.89 15.55
CA ASP A 189 -6.51 12.80 15.30
C ASP A 189 -6.20 11.73 14.24
N ASN A 190 -5.33 12.03 13.26
CA ASN A 190 -5.04 11.10 12.17
C ASN A 190 -4.24 9.86 12.62
N ARG A 191 -3.49 9.93 13.73
CA ARG A 191 -2.66 8.83 14.22
C ARG A 191 -3.52 7.63 14.63
N SER A 192 -4.70 7.86 15.20
CA SER A 192 -5.64 6.78 15.56
C SER A 192 -6.08 6.02 14.30
N LEU A 193 -6.42 6.76 13.23
CA LEU A 193 -6.80 6.19 11.94
C LEU A 193 -5.65 5.40 11.32
N TYR A 194 -4.42 5.91 11.34
CA TYR A 194 -3.25 5.18 10.86
C TYR A 194 -3.07 3.82 11.52
N LEU A 195 -3.22 3.76 12.85
CA LEU A 195 -3.14 2.50 13.60
C LEU A 195 -4.28 1.55 13.21
N ARG A 196 -5.51 2.04 13.13
CA ARG A 196 -6.67 1.23 12.73
C ARG A 196 -6.52 0.68 11.31
N SER A 197 -6.14 1.53 10.35
CA SER A 197 -5.96 1.13 8.96
C SER A 197 -4.91 0.03 8.83
N ALA A 198 -3.77 0.18 9.51
CA ALA A 198 -2.72 -0.84 9.52
C ALA A 198 -3.20 -2.15 10.19
N ALA A 199 -3.95 -2.07 11.29
CA ALA A 199 -4.50 -3.25 11.96
C ALA A 199 -5.51 -3.99 11.07
N PHE A 200 -6.39 -3.26 10.37
CA PHE A 200 -7.31 -3.86 9.40
C PHE A 200 -6.57 -4.50 8.21
N MET A 201 -5.48 -3.90 7.74
CA MET A 201 -4.63 -4.52 6.70
C MET A 201 -4.04 -5.85 7.16
N LEU A 202 -3.50 -5.92 8.39
CA LEU A 202 -2.95 -7.16 8.97
C LEU A 202 -4.00 -8.26 9.13
N ASN A 203 -5.21 -7.88 9.55
CA ASN A 203 -6.35 -8.81 9.66
C ASN A 203 -6.95 -9.20 8.30
N LYS A 204 -6.44 -8.66 7.18
CA LYS A 204 -6.99 -8.81 5.81
C LYS A 204 -8.43 -8.27 5.67
N GLU A 205 -8.81 -7.35 6.54
CA GLU A 205 -10.10 -6.65 6.52
C GLU A 205 -10.04 -5.44 5.56
N TYR A 206 -9.73 -5.68 4.29
CA TYR A 206 -9.37 -4.64 3.32
C TYR A 206 -10.46 -3.59 3.10
N SER A 207 -11.74 -3.93 3.22
CA SER A 207 -12.84 -2.95 3.11
C SER A 207 -12.83 -1.94 4.25
N LYS A 208 -12.52 -2.37 5.48
CA LYS A 208 -12.40 -1.47 6.64
C LYS A 208 -11.11 -0.66 6.57
N ALA A 209 -10.01 -1.27 6.13
CA ALA A 209 -8.76 -0.55 5.84
C ALA A 209 -8.98 0.54 4.80
N LYS A 210 -9.68 0.23 3.68
CA LYS A 210 -10.01 1.19 2.64
C LYS A 210 -10.77 2.39 3.20
N SER A 211 -11.87 2.13 3.91
CA SER A 211 -12.71 3.20 4.48
C SER A 211 -11.93 4.12 5.42
N THR A 212 -11.03 3.56 6.23
CA THR A 212 -10.20 4.37 7.14
C THR A 212 -9.11 5.16 6.41
N TYR A 213 -8.48 4.61 5.38
CA TYR A 213 -7.55 5.38 4.52
C TYR A 213 -8.26 6.46 3.69
N GLU A 214 -9.49 6.21 3.21
CA GLU A 214 -10.32 7.22 2.55
C GLU A 214 -10.72 8.33 3.52
N SER A 215 -10.91 8.02 4.81
CA SER A 215 -11.11 9.03 5.85
C SER A 215 -9.85 9.87 6.10
N LEU A 216 -8.66 9.29 6.08
CA LEU A 216 -7.40 10.05 6.11
C LEU A 216 -7.28 10.97 4.89
N TRP A 217 -7.60 10.45 3.70
CA TRP A 217 -7.59 11.22 2.46
C TRP A 217 -8.56 12.40 2.49
N SER A 218 -9.80 12.20 2.96
CA SER A 218 -10.80 13.27 3.03
C SER A 218 -10.43 14.35 4.04
N ARG A 219 -9.60 14.02 5.04
CA ARG A 219 -8.97 14.98 5.97
C ARG A 219 -7.74 15.69 5.38
N GLY A 220 -7.44 15.48 4.10
CA GLY A 220 -6.35 16.13 3.37
C GLY A 220 -5.04 15.36 3.37
N ASP A 221 -4.97 14.17 3.99
CA ASP A 221 -3.77 13.35 3.99
C ASP A 221 -3.66 12.53 2.69
N SER A 222 -3.01 13.13 1.69
CA SER A 222 -2.71 12.48 0.41
C SER A 222 -1.23 12.06 0.30
N SER A 223 -0.62 11.74 1.44
CA SER A 223 0.78 11.30 1.52
C SER A 223 1.05 10.08 0.63
N VAL A 224 2.34 9.89 0.28
CA VAL A 224 2.80 8.74 -0.51
C VAL A 224 2.31 7.43 0.09
N PHE A 225 2.42 7.30 1.42
CA PHE A 225 1.98 6.12 2.14
C PHE A 225 0.47 5.85 1.96
N VAL A 226 -0.40 6.85 2.16
CA VAL A 226 -1.86 6.65 1.99
C VAL A 226 -2.20 6.26 0.55
N ARG A 227 -1.57 6.92 -0.44
CA ARG A 227 -1.73 6.58 -1.87
C ARG A 227 -1.34 5.14 -2.17
N GLU A 228 -0.19 4.69 -1.66
CA GLU A 228 0.27 3.31 -1.81
C GLU A 228 -0.70 2.31 -1.19
N GLN A 229 -1.18 2.56 0.03
CA GLN A 229 -2.09 1.64 0.70
C GLN A 229 -3.45 1.56 -0.02
N LEU A 230 -4.00 2.69 -0.47
CA LEU A 230 -5.23 2.69 -1.27
C LEU A 230 -5.03 1.99 -2.62
N SER A 231 -3.88 2.19 -3.27
CA SER A 231 -3.54 1.47 -4.50
C SER A 231 -3.46 -0.04 -4.27
N ASN A 232 -2.77 -0.48 -3.22
CA ASN A 232 -2.62 -1.89 -2.87
C ASN A 232 -3.99 -2.53 -2.60
N ILE A 233 -4.86 -1.85 -1.86
CA ILE A 233 -6.22 -2.33 -1.60
C ILE A 233 -7.05 -2.40 -2.89
N ALA A 234 -6.92 -1.43 -3.79
CA ALA A 234 -7.59 -1.46 -5.09
C ALA A 234 -7.09 -2.64 -5.94
N ALA A 235 -5.78 -2.89 -5.98
CA ALA A 235 -5.18 -4.02 -6.69
C ALA A 235 -5.61 -5.39 -6.13
N ILE A 236 -5.67 -5.54 -4.79
CA ILE A 236 -6.18 -6.75 -4.13
C ILE A 236 -7.64 -7.02 -4.53
N ASN A 237 -8.44 -5.96 -4.69
CA ASN A 237 -9.82 -6.05 -5.16
C ASN A 237 -9.95 -6.17 -6.68
N LYS A 238 -8.85 -6.31 -7.42
CA LYS A 238 -8.77 -6.37 -8.89
C LYS A 238 -9.31 -5.12 -9.60
N ASP A 239 -9.37 -3.99 -8.90
CA ASP A 239 -9.68 -2.68 -9.47
C ASP A 239 -8.40 -1.98 -9.92
N TYR A 240 -7.82 -2.49 -11.00
CA TYR A 240 -6.54 -2.01 -11.51
C TYR A 240 -6.62 -0.60 -12.11
N ALA A 241 -7.81 -0.15 -12.53
CA ALA A 241 -8.02 1.22 -12.99
C ALA A 241 -7.83 2.20 -11.83
N LEU A 242 -8.47 1.92 -10.68
CA LEU A 242 -8.30 2.74 -9.48
C LEU A 242 -6.89 2.60 -8.89
N ALA A 243 -6.32 1.40 -8.87
CA ALA A 243 -4.95 1.18 -8.39
C ALA A 243 -3.93 2.01 -9.20
N LEU A 244 -4.09 2.06 -10.53
CA LEU A 244 -3.26 2.84 -11.43
C LEU A 244 -3.44 4.35 -11.21
N ALA A 245 -4.66 4.82 -10.98
CA ALA A 245 -4.95 6.22 -10.68
C ALA A 245 -4.18 6.74 -9.44
N TYR A 246 -3.96 5.90 -8.43
CA TYR A 246 -3.14 6.26 -7.26
C TYR A 246 -1.64 6.23 -7.51
N ILE A 247 -1.13 5.31 -8.35
CA ILE A 247 0.32 5.13 -8.59
C ILE A 247 0.86 6.06 -9.67
N GLU A 248 0.09 6.42 -10.71
CA GLU A 248 0.59 7.28 -11.79
C GLU A 248 1.14 8.64 -11.31
N PRO A 249 0.50 9.34 -10.35
CA PRO A 249 1.09 10.54 -9.77
C PRO A 249 2.44 10.27 -9.08
N LEU A 250 2.55 9.17 -8.33
CA LEU A 250 3.80 8.79 -7.64
C LEU A 250 4.91 8.43 -8.63
N ARG A 251 4.57 7.72 -9.71
CA ARG A 251 5.51 7.39 -10.79
C ARG A 251 6.08 8.64 -11.48
N ARG A 252 5.24 9.66 -11.69
CA ARG A 252 5.67 10.96 -12.26
C ARG A 252 6.50 11.77 -11.27
N GLN A 253 6.17 11.70 -9.98
CA GLN A 253 6.90 12.39 -8.92
C GLN A 253 8.27 11.77 -8.65
N PHE A 254 8.39 10.45 -8.78
CA PHE A 254 9.61 9.67 -8.50
C PHE A 254 10.05 8.84 -9.72
N PRO A 255 10.47 9.47 -10.83
CA PRO A 255 10.77 8.76 -12.09
C PRO A 255 11.94 7.78 -11.98
N ASP A 256 12.93 8.06 -11.12
CA ASP A 256 14.09 7.19 -10.91
C ASP A 256 13.78 5.98 -10.01
N HIS A 257 12.59 5.96 -9.39
CA HIS A 257 12.18 4.91 -8.47
C HIS A 257 11.45 3.79 -9.22
N ASN A 258 12.22 2.78 -9.65
CA ASN A 258 11.74 1.62 -10.43
C ASN A 258 10.53 0.88 -9.83
N HIS A 259 10.23 1.06 -8.53
CA HIS A 259 9.08 0.44 -7.89
C HIS A 259 7.74 0.86 -8.53
N TYR A 260 7.51 2.16 -8.74
CA TYR A 260 6.23 2.65 -9.25
C TYR A 260 6.05 2.33 -10.74
N GLU A 261 7.13 2.34 -11.52
CA GLU A 261 7.11 1.91 -12.92
C GLU A 261 6.73 0.41 -13.05
N ARG A 262 7.27 -0.44 -12.17
CA ARG A 262 6.88 -1.86 -12.12
C ARG A 262 5.41 -2.04 -11.77
N LEU A 263 4.92 -1.34 -10.74
CA LEU A 263 3.50 -1.41 -10.34
C LEU A 263 2.57 -0.91 -11.44
N SER A 264 2.87 0.23 -12.06
CA SER A 264 2.05 0.76 -13.15
C SER A 264 1.98 -0.20 -14.32
N ARG A 265 3.10 -0.84 -14.69
CA ARG A 265 3.12 -1.86 -15.74
C ARG A 265 2.23 -3.04 -15.41
N VAL A 266 2.36 -3.59 -14.19
CA VAL A 266 1.49 -4.70 -13.73
C VAL A 266 0.02 -4.30 -13.78
N TYR A 267 -0.35 -3.12 -13.29
CA TYR A 267 -1.74 -2.69 -13.30
C TYR A 267 -2.28 -2.45 -14.71
N ARG A 268 -1.49 -1.87 -15.62
CA ARG A 268 -1.88 -1.67 -17.04
C ARG A 268 -2.11 -2.99 -17.76
N GLU A 269 -1.25 -3.97 -17.53
CA GLU A 269 -1.38 -5.32 -18.11
C GLU A 269 -2.63 -6.05 -17.62
N ASN A 270 -3.18 -5.67 -16.48
CA ASN A 270 -4.40 -6.24 -15.90
C ASN A 270 -5.65 -5.39 -16.12
N LEU A 271 -5.55 -4.27 -16.85
CA LEU A 271 -6.72 -3.47 -17.15
C LEU A 271 -7.74 -4.29 -17.95
N PRO A 272 -9.04 -4.16 -17.62
CA PRO A 272 -10.10 -4.75 -18.43
C PRO A 272 -10.06 -4.13 -19.83
N TYR A 273 -10.38 -4.94 -20.83
CA TYR A 273 -10.52 -4.52 -22.22
C TYR A 273 -11.96 -4.76 -22.68
N HIS A 274 -12.42 -3.95 -23.63
CA HIS A 274 -13.74 -4.10 -24.25
C HIS A 274 -13.67 -5.00 -25.48
N PHE A 275 -12.60 -4.86 -26.27
CA PHE A 275 -12.39 -5.71 -27.44
C PHE A 275 -10.89 -5.94 -27.71
N TYR A 276 -10.58 -6.86 -28.60
CA TYR A 276 -9.23 -7.01 -29.14
C TYR A 276 -9.23 -7.37 -30.62
N LEU A 277 -8.14 -7.01 -31.28
CA LEU A 277 -7.79 -7.46 -32.63
C LEU A 277 -6.65 -8.46 -32.55
N GLY A 278 -6.77 -9.59 -33.23
CA GLY A 278 -5.80 -10.67 -33.23
C GLY A 278 -5.32 -11.02 -34.63
N LEU A 279 -4.02 -11.31 -34.73
CA LEU A 279 -3.38 -11.94 -35.89
C LEU A 279 -2.87 -13.30 -35.45
N ASN A 280 -3.21 -14.34 -36.21
CA ASN A 280 -2.76 -15.71 -35.95
C ASN A 280 -2.04 -16.23 -37.20
N HIS A 281 -0.92 -16.93 -37.02
CA HIS A 281 -0.21 -17.59 -38.11
C HIS A 281 0.34 -18.94 -37.65
N MET A 282 -0.04 -19.99 -38.36
CA MET A 282 0.48 -21.34 -38.19
C MET A 282 1.27 -21.73 -39.43
N GLN A 283 2.52 -22.10 -39.24
CA GLN A 283 3.34 -22.76 -40.25
C GLN A 283 3.47 -24.23 -39.90
N SER A 284 3.27 -25.11 -40.88
CA SER A 284 3.43 -26.55 -40.71
C SER A 284 4.39 -27.12 -41.76
N ALA A 285 5.18 -28.10 -41.34
CA ALA A 285 6.11 -28.84 -42.19
C ALA A 285 5.97 -30.34 -41.94
N GLN A 286 5.78 -31.10 -43.00
CA GLN A 286 5.68 -32.55 -43.00
C GLN A 286 6.93 -33.17 -43.65
N ASP A 287 7.40 -34.31 -43.17
CA ASP A 287 8.57 -35.04 -43.70
C ASP A 287 8.28 -35.78 -45.02
N ARG A 288 7.75 -35.06 -46.01
CA ARG A 288 7.46 -35.54 -47.35
C ARG A 288 7.50 -34.42 -48.40
N PRO A 289 7.63 -34.73 -49.70
CA PRO A 289 7.59 -33.73 -50.76
C PRO A 289 6.32 -32.87 -50.71
N ASN A 290 6.44 -31.56 -50.90
CA ASN A 290 5.35 -30.58 -50.79
C ASN A 290 4.58 -30.67 -49.45
N GLY A 291 5.31 -30.98 -48.38
CA GLY A 291 4.78 -31.13 -47.01
C GLY A 291 4.54 -29.82 -46.25
N HIS A 292 4.81 -28.67 -46.86
CA HIS A 292 4.65 -27.36 -46.22
C HIS A 292 3.26 -26.78 -46.46
N PHE A 293 2.65 -26.26 -45.39
CA PHE A 293 1.39 -25.53 -45.48
C PHE A 293 1.29 -24.51 -44.36
N PHE A 294 0.41 -23.52 -44.52
CA PHE A 294 0.17 -22.52 -43.49
C PHE A 294 -1.31 -22.16 -43.36
N ILE A 295 -1.67 -21.62 -42.21
CA ILE A 295 -2.96 -21.01 -41.93
C ILE A 295 -2.69 -19.65 -41.28
N SER A 296 -3.21 -18.58 -41.87
CA SER A 296 -3.18 -17.23 -41.29
C SER A 296 -4.60 -16.79 -40.97
N GLY A 297 -4.80 -16.12 -39.85
CA GLY A 297 -6.12 -15.71 -39.40
C GLY A 297 -6.15 -14.30 -38.83
N LEU A 298 -7.29 -13.64 -39.03
CA LEU A 298 -7.69 -12.42 -38.33
C LEU A 298 -8.77 -12.78 -37.30
N GLU A 299 -8.69 -12.17 -36.13
CA GLU A 299 -9.61 -12.42 -35.02
C GLU A 299 -10.10 -11.08 -34.45
N TYR A 300 -11.41 -10.96 -34.22
CA TYR A 300 -12.03 -9.85 -33.50
C TYR A 300 -12.76 -10.41 -32.29
N GLY A 301 -12.27 -10.12 -31.08
CA GLY A 301 -12.91 -10.55 -29.84
C GLY A 301 -13.59 -9.40 -29.13
N GLN A 302 -14.89 -9.50 -28.87
CA GLN A 302 -15.70 -8.53 -28.14
C GLN A 302 -16.11 -9.08 -26.77
N ARG A 303 -15.82 -8.35 -25.70
CA ARG A 303 -16.45 -8.60 -24.40
C ARG A 303 -17.85 -8.03 -24.41
N LEU A 304 -18.83 -8.87 -24.08
CA LEU A 304 -20.23 -8.46 -23.91
C LEU A 304 -20.48 -7.99 -22.47
N ASN A 305 -19.75 -8.59 -21.51
CA ASN A 305 -19.71 -8.19 -20.11
C ASN A 305 -18.41 -8.70 -19.45
N LYS A 306 -18.35 -8.75 -18.11
CA LYS A 306 -17.14 -9.20 -17.39
C LYS A 306 -16.72 -10.64 -17.69
N LYS A 307 -17.64 -11.52 -18.08
CA LYS A 307 -17.38 -12.95 -18.27
C LYS A 307 -17.69 -13.47 -19.68
N ASP A 308 -18.56 -12.79 -20.43
CA ASP A 308 -19.01 -13.24 -21.74
C ASP A 308 -18.20 -12.61 -22.88
N VAL A 309 -17.83 -13.43 -23.86
CA VAL A 309 -16.99 -13.03 -24.99
C VAL A 309 -17.51 -13.64 -26.28
N LEU A 310 -17.60 -12.82 -27.32
CA LEU A 310 -17.86 -13.23 -28.70
C LEU A 310 -16.58 -13.04 -29.53
N ILE A 311 -16.23 -13.98 -30.38
CA ILE A 311 -15.02 -13.93 -31.19
C ILE A 311 -15.35 -14.27 -32.64
N GLY A 312 -15.24 -13.28 -33.53
CA GLY A 312 -15.27 -13.50 -34.97
C GLY A 312 -13.89 -13.85 -35.48
N GLN A 313 -13.79 -14.84 -36.36
CA GLN A 313 -12.53 -15.28 -36.95
C GLN A 313 -12.65 -15.44 -38.46
N PHE A 314 -11.60 -15.03 -39.17
CA PHE A 314 -11.43 -15.27 -40.60
C PHE A 314 -10.07 -15.88 -40.85
N ASN A 315 -10.05 -17.08 -41.44
CA ASN A 315 -8.83 -17.85 -41.68
C ASN A 315 -8.62 -18.04 -43.18
N TYR A 316 -7.39 -17.85 -43.63
CA TYR A 316 -6.89 -18.20 -44.94
C TYR A 316 -5.85 -19.31 -44.81
N GLY A 317 -6.04 -20.39 -45.57
CA GLY A 317 -5.11 -21.50 -45.60
C GLY A 317 -4.54 -21.70 -46.99
N ASN A 318 -3.26 -22.09 -47.06
CA ASN A 318 -2.66 -22.70 -48.24
C ASN A 318 -2.10 -24.05 -47.84
N ARG A 319 -2.68 -25.12 -48.39
CA ARG A 319 -2.26 -26.49 -48.12
C ARG A 319 -2.03 -27.22 -49.43
N ARG A 320 -0.76 -27.52 -49.73
CA ARG A 320 -0.34 -28.28 -50.92
C ARG A 320 -0.77 -27.64 -52.25
N GLY A 321 -0.87 -26.31 -52.30
CA GLY A 321 -1.31 -25.57 -53.48
C GLY A 321 -2.79 -25.20 -53.48
N ASP A 322 -3.61 -25.91 -52.69
CA ASP A 322 -5.01 -25.55 -52.49
C ASP A 322 -5.11 -24.36 -51.55
N LYS A 323 -5.91 -23.37 -51.97
CA LYS A 323 -6.18 -22.14 -51.21
C LYS A 323 -7.62 -22.20 -50.74
N GLY A 324 -7.84 -21.90 -49.47
CA GLY A 324 -9.18 -21.91 -48.90
C GLY A 324 -9.38 -20.87 -47.82
N TYR A 325 -10.64 -20.52 -47.61
CA TYR A 325 -11.06 -19.54 -46.61
C TYR A 325 -12.08 -20.14 -45.66
N GLN A 326 -12.05 -19.67 -44.40
CA GLN A 326 -13.02 -20.04 -43.38
C GLN A 326 -13.43 -18.80 -42.60
N ALA A 327 -14.73 -18.66 -42.38
CA ALA A 327 -15.29 -17.70 -41.42
C ALA A 327 -15.87 -18.48 -40.24
N GLY A 328 -15.60 -18.02 -39.03
CA GLY A 328 -16.07 -18.66 -37.81
C GLY A 328 -16.51 -17.66 -36.76
N LEU A 329 -17.34 -18.16 -35.84
CA LEU A 329 -17.82 -17.44 -34.69
C LEU A 329 -17.72 -18.36 -33.46
N ASP A 330 -17.03 -17.86 -32.45
CA ASP A 330 -16.92 -18.49 -31.14
C ASP A 330 -17.64 -17.63 -30.11
N ALA A 331 -18.31 -18.26 -29.15
CA ALA A 331 -18.95 -17.57 -28.04
C ALA A 331 -18.69 -18.31 -26.72
N TRP A 332 -18.23 -17.57 -25.71
CA TRP A 332 -18.12 -18.02 -24.33
C TRP A 332 -19.20 -17.31 -23.51
N ILE A 333 -20.20 -18.05 -23.05
CA ILE A 333 -21.39 -17.49 -22.40
C ILE A 333 -21.56 -18.10 -21.00
N ASN A 334 -21.75 -17.26 -20.00
CA ASN A 334 -21.89 -17.66 -18.60
C ASN A 334 -23.37 -17.72 -18.22
N TYR A 335 -23.80 -18.83 -17.64
CA TYR A 335 -25.18 -19.06 -17.18
C TYR A 335 -25.33 -18.95 -15.66
N GLY A 336 -24.23 -18.76 -14.93
CA GLY A 336 -24.24 -18.60 -13.49
C GLY A 336 -22.84 -18.43 -12.90
N PRO A 337 -22.70 -18.51 -11.57
CA PRO A 337 -21.41 -18.36 -10.90
C PRO A 337 -20.38 -19.42 -11.28
N SER A 338 -20.82 -20.66 -11.53
CA SER A 338 -19.98 -21.85 -11.74
C SER A 338 -20.35 -22.64 -13.00
N LEU A 339 -21.14 -22.06 -13.91
CA LEU A 339 -21.64 -22.74 -15.11
C LEU A 339 -21.53 -21.80 -16.32
N TYR A 340 -20.84 -22.25 -17.36
CA TYR A 340 -20.66 -21.50 -18.60
C TYR A 340 -20.58 -22.47 -19.79
N ALA A 341 -20.73 -21.98 -21.02
CA ALA A 341 -20.61 -22.81 -22.21
C ALA A 341 -19.77 -22.15 -23.31
N TYR A 342 -19.14 -23.01 -24.09
CA TYR A 342 -18.50 -22.69 -25.35
C TYR A 342 -19.43 -23.05 -26.50
N HIS A 343 -19.58 -22.13 -27.44
CA HIS A 343 -20.29 -22.30 -28.70
C HIS A 343 -19.35 -21.97 -29.85
N HIS A 344 -19.40 -22.76 -30.90
CA HIS A 344 -18.62 -22.54 -32.11
C HIS A 344 -19.45 -22.89 -33.33
N ILE A 345 -19.37 -22.06 -34.35
CA ILE A 345 -19.81 -22.37 -35.70
C ILE A 345 -18.82 -21.82 -36.70
N ALA A 346 -18.51 -22.60 -37.74
CA ALA A 346 -17.67 -22.13 -38.83
C ALA A 346 -18.16 -22.68 -40.16
N TRP A 347 -17.99 -21.86 -41.19
CA TRP A 347 -18.24 -22.19 -42.59
C TRP A 347 -16.97 -21.98 -43.40
N ALA A 348 -16.76 -22.84 -44.40
CA ALA A 348 -15.65 -22.73 -45.34
C ALA A 348 -16.05 -23.20 -46.74
N ASP A 349 -15.23 -22.82 -47.72
CA ASP A 349 -15.35 -23.25 -49.13
C ASP A 349 -15.13 -24.75 -49.35
N GLY A 350 -14.50 -25.44 -48.38
CA GLY A 350 -14.18 -26.87 -48.46
C GLY A 350 -12.80 -27.19 -49.01
N ALA A 351 -12.02 -26.22 -49.49
CA ALA A 351 -10.74 -26.49 -50.14
C ALA A 351 -9.65 -26.90 -49.13
N VAL A 352 -9.48 -26.11 -48.06
CA VAL A 352 -8.47 -26.35 -47.01
C VAL A 352 -9.11 -26.76 -45.68
N PHE A 353 -10.31 -26.26 -45.43
CA PHE A 353 -11.05 -26.46 -44.18
C PHE A 353 -12.34 -27.26 -44.43
N PRO A 354 -12.90 -27.96 -43.42
CA PRO A 354 -14.21 -28.57 -43.54
C PRO A 354 -15.30 -27.52 -43.81
N THR A 355 -16.27 -27.86 -44.67
CA THR A 355 -17.35 -26.95 -45.12
C THR A 355 -18.19 -26.39 -43.98
N TRP A 356 -18.49 -27.21 -42.97
CA TRP A 356 -19.18 -26.79 -41.76
C TRP A 356 -18.53 -27.40 -40.54
N ARG A 357 -18.44 -26.60 -39.48
CA ARG A 357 -18.08 -27.06 -38.14
C ARG A 357 -19.01 -26.45 -37.13
N ALA A 358 -19.39 -27.25 -36.14
CA ALA A 358 -20.04 -26.75 -34.94
C ALA A 358 -19.47 -27.45 -33.71
N ALA A 359 -19.28 -26.71 -32.62
CA ALA A 359 -18.90 -27.27 -31.34
C ALA A 359 -19.71 -26.63 -30.22
N TYR A 360 -20.06 -27.45 -29.24
CA TYR A 360 -20.69 -27.00 -28.01
C TYR A 360 -20.06 -27.75 -26.84
N SER A 361 -19.71 -27.05 -25.77
CA SER A 361 -19.26 -27.67 -24.51
C SER A 361 -19.84 -26.88 -23.34
N ILE A 362 -20.51 -27.54 -22.41
CA ILE A 362 -20.94 -26.93 -21.15
C ILE A 362 -19.92 -27.27 -20.07
N TYR A 363 -19.47 -26.24 -19.36
CA TYR A 363 -18.45 -26.30 -18.33
C TYR A 363 -19.07 -26.04 -16.97
N ARG A 364 -18.66 -26.84 -15.97
CA ARG A 364 -19.05 -26.68 -14.57
C ARG A 364 -17.82 -26.63 -13.68
N GLU A 365 -17.73 -25.56 -12.91
CA GLU A 365 -16.76 -25.42 -11.82
C GLU A 365 -17.31 -26.07 -10.55
N ALA A 366 -16.48 -26.87 -9.87
CA ALA A 366 -16.80 -27.56 -8.63
C ALA A 366 -15.60 -27.48 -7.67
N GLY A 367 -15.49 -26.37 -6.95
CA GLY A 367 -14.34 -26.08 -6.10
C GLY A 367 -13.06 -25.92 -6.93
N SER A 368 -12.07 -26.78 -6.69
CA SER A 368 -10.81 -26.77 -7.48
C SER A 368 -10.89 -27.51 -8.82
N TRP A 369 -12.04 -28.13 -9.11
CA TRP A 369 -12.26 -28.93 -10.31
C TRP A 369 -13.05 -28.19 -11.38
N LEU A 370 -12.75 -28.50 -12.63
CA LEU A 370 -13.50 -28.08 -13.82
C LEU A 370 -13.86 -29.32 -14.63
N PHE A 371 -15.14 -29.45 -15.00
CA PHE A 371 -15.62 -30.52 -15.87
C PHE A 371 -16.29 -29.92 -17.10
N ASP A 372 -16.11 -30.51 -18.27
CA ASP A 372 -16.92 -30.19 -19.45
C ASP A 372 -17.49 -31.43 -20.13
N VAL A 373 -18.67 -31.29 -20.71
CA VAL A 373 -19.27 -32.25 -21.62
C VAL A 373 -19.80 -31.51 -22.84
N GLY A 374 -19.65 -32.11 -24.02
CA GLY A 374 -19.96 -31.39 -25.24
C GLY A 374 -20.11 -32.24 -26.48
N GLY A 375 -20.62 -31.61 -27.53
CA GLY A 375 -20.79 -32.18 -28.86
C GLY A 375 -19.87 -31.50 -29.89
N ARG A 376 -19.50 -32.24 -30.93
CA ARG A 376 -18.75 -31.77 -32.09
C ARG A 376 -19.46 -32.23 -33.35
N TYR A 377 -19.49 -31.38 -34.36
CA TYR A 377 -19.97 -31.70 -35.69
C TYR A 377 -18.99 -31.14 -36.72
N VAL A 378 -18.63 -31.97 -37.69
CA VAL A 378 -17.75 -31.59 -38.80
C VAL A 378 -18.30 -32.18 -40.10
N ARG A 379 -18.52 -31.31 -41.08
CA ARG A 379 -18.86 -31.71 -42.45
C ARG A 379 -17.66 -31.49 -43.37
N SER A 380 -17.10 -32.58 -43.85
CA SER A 380 -15.96 -32.57 -44.76
C SER A 380 -16.38 -32.12 -46.18
N ALA A 381 -15.38 -31.80 -47.02
CA ALA A 381 -15.59 -31.31 -48.38
C ALA A 381 -16.31 -32.32 -49.29
N ASP A 382 -16.08 -33.61 -49.05
CA ASP A 382 -16.76 -34.77 -49.65
C ASP A 382 -18.21 -34.96 -49.13
N ARG A 383 -18.74 -34.00 -48.38
CA ARG A 383 -20.08 -34.00 -47.76
C ARG A 383 -20.31 -35.10 -46.71
N ILE A 384 -19.26 -35.73 -46.21
CA ILE A 384 -19.35 -36.68 -45.10
C ILE A 384 -19.53 -35.93 -43.78
N ASN A 385 -20.50 -36.38 -42.98
CA ASN A 385 -20.77 -35.86 -41.64
C ASN A 385 -20.04 -36.69 -40.59
N ASN A 386 -19.37 -36.01 -39.66
CA ASN A 386 -18.76 -36.61 -38.49
C ASN A 386 -19.34 -35.97 -37.23
N TYR A 387 -19.60 -36.82 -36.24
CA TYR A 387 -20.12 -36.40 -34.95
C TYR A 387 -19.12 -36.76 -33.86
N GLY A 388 -19.05 -35.96 -32.81
CA GLY A 388 -18.16 -36.24 -31.70
C GLY A 388 -18.77 -35.85 -30.37
N MET A 389 -18.34 -36.54 -29.33
CA MET A 389 -18.61 -36.21 -27.94
C MET A 389 -17.29 -35.90 -27.25
N VAL A 390 -17.31 -34.98 -26.29
CA VAL A 390 -16.18 -34.67 -25.43
C VAL A 390 -16.63 -34.75 -23.98
N ALA A 391 -15.75 -35.28 -23.14
CA ALA A 391 -15.85 -35.18 -21.69
C ALA A 391 -14.47 -34.86 -21.12
N SER A 392 -14.41 -34.06 -20.06
CA SER A 392 -13.14 -33.68 -19.45
C SER A 392 -13.19 -33.58 -17.94
N ALA A 393 -12.01 -33.58 -17.34
CA ALA A 393 -11.77 -33.21 -15.96
C ALA A 393 -10.47 -32.42 -15.88
N GLY A 394 -10.51 -31.29 -15.16
CA GLY A 394 -9.35 -30.47 -14.88
C GLY A 394 -9.31 -30.03 -13.43
N ARG A 395 -8.12 -29.71 -12.95
CA ARG A 395 -7.91 -29.26 -11.57
C ARG A 395 -6.76 -28.28 -11.48
N TYR A 396 -6.91 -27.28 -10.62
CA TYR A 396 -5.81 -26.43 -10.19
C TYR A 396 -5.00 -27.07 -9.05
N ILE A 397 -3.68 -27.09 -9.21
CA ILE A 397 -2.68 -27.43 -8.19
C ILE A 397 -1.74 -26.23 -8.07
N GLY A 398 -2.01 -25.36 -7.10
CA GLY A 398 -1.34 -24.07 -6.98
C GLY A 398 -1.49 -23.24 -8.27
N PRO A 399 -0.41 -22.73 -8.86
CA PRO A 399 -0.44 -21.96 -10.10
C PRO A 399 -0.55 -22.84 -11.38
N THR A 400 -0.68 -24.15 -11.24
CA THR A 400 -0.71 -25.08 -12.39
C THR A 400 -2.12 -25.62 -12.59
N PHE A 401 -2.67 -25.45 -13.79
CA PHE A 401 -3.90 -26.10 -14.22
C PHE A 401 -3.57 -27.35 -15.04
N ILE A 402 -4.09 -28.50 -14.60
CA ILE A 402 -3.97 -29.78 -15.29
C ILE A 402 -5.34 -30.11 -15.85
N TYR A 403 -5.41 -30.48 -17.13
CA TYR A 403 -6.68 -30.67 -17.83
C TYR A 403 -6.63 -31.86 -18.78
N LEU A 404 -7.45 -32.87 -18.52
CA LEU A 404 -7.58 -34.07 -19.33
C LEU A 404 -8.91 -34.03 -20.09
N ARG A 405 -8.85 -34.15 -21.41
CA ARG A 405 -10.03 -34.22 -22.30
C ARG A 405 -10.03 -35.56 -23.03
N GLY A 406 -11.16 -36.25 -23.01
CA GLY A 406 -11.42 -37.45 -23.80
C GLY A 406 -12.47 -37.15 -24.86
N PHE A 407 -12.25 -37.68 -26.07
CA PHE A 407 -13.14 -37.53 -27.21
C PHE A 407 -13.58 -38.90 -27.70
N LEU A 408 -14.85 -38.99 -28.06
CA LEU A 408 -15.42 -40.13 -28.77
C LEU A 408 -16.01 -39.63 -30.08
N LEU A 409 -15.42 -40.02 -31.20
CA LEU A 409 -15.73 -39.52 -32.53
C LEU A 409 -16.37 -40.64 -33.35
N HIS A 410 -17.44 -40.32 -34.07
CA HIS A 410 -18.10 -41.21 -35.00
C HIS A 410 -17.97 -40.66 -36.41
N ASP A 411 -17.25 -41.41 -37.24
CA ASP A 411 -17.26 -41.24 -38.70
C ASP A 411 -18.32 -42.18 -39.32
N SER A 412 -18.53 -42.09 -40.63
CA SER A 412 -19.57 -42.85 -41.35
C SER A 412 -19.54 -44.38 -41.15
N LYS A 413 -18.46 -44.97 -40.61
CA LYS A 413 -18.33 -46.43 -40.45
C LYS A 413 -17.82 -46.88 -39.09
N ARG A 414 -17.26 -46.00 -38.25
CA ARG A 414 -16.46 -46.41 -37.07
C ARG A 414 -16.53 -45.41 -35.92
N TRP A 415 -16.19 -45.90 -34.72
CA TRP A 415 -15.95 -45.08 -33.54
C TRP A 415 -14.44 -44.96 -33.31
N ASN A 416 -13.97 -43.74 -33.08
CA ASN A 416 -12.57 -43.41 -32.81
C ASN A 416 -12.47 -42.67 -31.47
N GLN A 417 -11.36 -42.85 -30.76
CA GLN A 417 -11.10 -42.20 -29.49
C GLN A 417 -9.88 -41.29 -29.61
N ALA A 418 -9.91 -40.16 -28.92
CA ALA A 418 -8.75 -39.28 -28.78
C ALA A 418 -8.68 -38.73 -27.35
N TYR A 419 -7.46 -38.46 -26.90
CA TYR A 419 -7.19 -37.96 -25.55
C TYR A 419 -6.19 -36.81 -25.62
N SER A 420 -6.41 -35.79 -24.80
CA SER A 420 -5.54 -34.62 -24.68
C SER A 420 -5.29 -34.33 -23.21
N LEU A 421 -4.01 -34.28 -22.82
CA LEU A 421 -3.58 -33.87 -21.49
C LEU A 421 -2.82 -32.55 -21.63
N SER A 422 -3.32 -31.51 -20.99
CA SER A 422 -2.73 -30.18 -20.94
C SER A 422 -2.24 -29.87 -19.53
N LEU A 423 -1.01 -29.37 -19.42
CA LEU A 423 -0.44 -28.79 -18.22
C LEU A 423 -0.15 -27.32 -18.53
N ARG A 424 -0.83 -26.41 -17.84
CA ARG A 424 -0.66 -24.96 -17.98
C ARG A 424 -0.19 -24.39 -16.66
N HIS A 425 1.00 -23.79 -16.65
CA HIS A 425 1.58 -23.17 -15.46
C HIS A 425 1.60 -21.65 -15.58
N TYR A 426 0.89 -20.99 -14.68
CA TYR A 426 0.83 -19.53 -14.57
C TYR A 426 1.99 -19.03 -13.73
N TYR A 427 3.07 -18.58 -14.37
CA TYR A 427 4.29 -18.14 -13.69
C TYR A 427 4.19 -16.73 -13.09
N ASN A 428 3.05 -16.05 -13.27
CA ASN A 428 2.82 -14.73 -12.71
C ASN A 428 1.39 -14.62 -12.19
N SER A 429 1.23 -14.74 -10.87
CA SER A 429 -0.08 -14.64 -10.20
C SER A 429 -0.74 -13.27 -10.37
N GLU A 430 0.04 -12.24 -10.65
CA GLU A 430 -0.45 -10.90 -10.96
C GLU A 430 -0.82 -10.76 -12.44
N LYS A 431 -0.46 -11.69 -13.33
CA LYS A 431 -0.80 -11.66 -14.77
C LYS A 431 -1.56 -12.94 -15.18
N PRO A 432 -2.89 -12.99 -15.03
CA PRO A 432 -3.68 -14.21 -15.25
C PRO A 432 -3.62 -14.73 -16.70
N ASP A 433 -3.22 -13.89 -17.67
CA ASP A 433 -3.12 -14.27 -19.09
C ASP A 433 -1.69 -14.69 -19.51
N SER A 434 -0.75 -14.83 -18.58
CA SER A 434 0.64 -15.22 -18.86
C SER A 434 0.94 -16.62 -18.32
N TYR A 435 1.29 -17.55 -19.21
CA TYR A 435 1.52 -18.94 -18.86
C TYR A 435 2.47 -19.64 -19.81
N VAL A 436 3.05 -20.74 -19.33
CA VAL A 436 3.65 -21.77 -20.18
C VAL A 436 2.74 -22.98 -20.20
N THR A 437 2.71 -23.70 -21.31
CA THR A 437 1.83 -24.87 -21.47
C THR A 437 2.55 -26.00 -22.17
N ILE A 438 2.26 -27.23 -21.77
CA ILE A 438 2.64 -28.45 -22.47
C ILE A 438 1.36 -29.24 -22.71
N ILE A 439 1.18 -29.75 -23.93
CA ILE A 439 -0.01 -30.50 -24.34
C ILE A 439 0.43 -31.79 -25.02
N GLY A 440 0.10 -32.93 -24.42
CA GLY A 440 0.27 -34.25 -25.02
C GLY A 440 -1.06 -34.75 -25.58
N ASN A 441 -1.06 -35.27 -26.81
CA ASN A 441 -2.26 -35.84 -27.43
C ASN A 441 -2.01 -37.25 -27.95
N ILE A 442 -3.05 -38.08 -27.87
CA ILE A 442 -3.14 -39.39 -28.52
C ILE A 442 -4.44 -39.41 -29.33
N GLY A 443 -4.36 -39.75 -30.61
CA GLY A 443 -5.47 -39.65 -31.55
C GLY A 443 -5.69 -38.22 -32.06
N THR A 444 -6.57 -38.08 -33.05
CA THR A 444 -6.85 -36.78 -33.67
C THR A 444 -8.01 -36.09 -32.98
N SER A 445 -7.72 -34.96 -32.33
CA SER A 445 -8.77 -34.11 -31.78
C SER A 445 -9.54 -33.40 -32.90
N PRO A 446 -10.88 -33.31 -32.84
CA PRO A 446 -11.69 -32.50 -33.77
C PRO A 446 -11.48 -30.99 -33.59
N ASP A 447 -10.76 -30.59 -32.53
CA ASP A 447 -10.44 -29.20 -32.22
C ASP A 447 -9.10 -28.76 -32.87
N ASP A 448 -8.31 -29.65 -33.51
CA ASP A 448 -6.99 -29.32 -34.10
C ASP A 448 -7.05 -28.99 -35.62
N PRO A 449 -6.88 -27.71 -36.02
CA PRO A 449 -6.96 -27.27 -37.42
C PRO A 449 -5.84 -27.76 -38.33
N SER A 450 -4.67 -28.11 -37.77
CA SER A 450 -3.58 -28.68 -38.55
C SER A 450 -3.95 -30.06 -39.12
N ARG A 451 -4.95 -30.72 -38.54
CA ARG A 451 -5.28 -32.13 -38.80
C ARG A 451 -6.70 -32.41 -39.30
N TYR A 452 -7.49 -31.39 -39.65
CA TYR A 452 -8.87 -31.60 -40.14
C TYR A 452 -8.98 -32.57 -41.32
N GLN A 453 -7.96 -32.66 -42.19
CA GLN A 453 -7.93 -33.62 -43.30
C GLN A 453 -7.94 -35.10 -42.89
N PHE A 454 -7.59 -35.40 -41.64
CA PHE A 454 -7.51 -36.77 -41.14
C PHE A 454 -8.77 -37.24 -40.42
N LEU A 455 -9.77 -36.37 -40.24
CA LEU A 455 -11.02 -36.71 -39.54
C LEU A 455 -11.83 -37.78 -40.28
N ASN A 456 -11.67 -37.91 -41.60
CA ASN A 456 -12.35 -38.92 -42.43
C ASN A 456 -11.47 -40.15 -42.75
N ASN A 457 -10.29 -40.30 -42.13
CA ASN A 457 -9.32 -41.26 -42.63
C ASN A 457 -9.69 -42.73 -42.30
N SER A 458 -9.83 -43.55 -43.34
CA SER A 458 -10.32 -44.94 -43.27
C SER A 458 -9.33 -45.97 -42.68
N TYR A 459 -8.09 -45.58 -42.37
CA TYR A 459 -6.98 -46.49 -42.02
C TYR A 459 -6.69 -46.66 -40.51
N GLY A 460 -7.58 -46.19 -39.62
CA GLY A 460 -7.35 -46.25 -38.17
C GLY A 460 -6.21 -45.31 -37.77
N PHE A 461 -6.48 -44.01 -37.86
CA PHE A 461 -5.48 -42.96 -37.68
C PHE A 461 -5.07 -42.83 -36.21
N LEU A 462 -4.02 -43.55 -35.81
CA LEU A 462 -3.33 -43.29 -34.55
C LEU A 462 -2.33 -42.16 -34.75
N SER A 463 -2.50 -41.08 -33.98
CA SER A 463 -1.54 -39.98 -33.91
C SER A 463 -1.05 -39.79 -32.48
N ARG A 464 0.16 -39.30 -32.34
CA ARG A 464 0.74 -38.88 -31.07
C ARG A 464 1.33 -37.50 -31.30
N SER A 465 1.10 -36.58 -30.39
CA SER A 465 1.72 -35.26 -30.48
C SER A 465 2.09 -34.69 -29.13
N ILE A 466 3.12 -33.85 -29.14
CA ILE A 466 3.50 -33.02 -28.02
C ILE A 466 3.63 -31.59 -28.52
N ASN A 467 3.04 -30.66 -27.78
CA ASN A 467 3.11 -29.23 -28.06
C ASN A 467 3.58 -28.52 -26.81
N ALA A 468 4.40 -27.50 -26.99
CA ALA A 468 4.82 -26.61 -25.93
C ALA A 468 4.54 -25.16 -26.37
N GLY A 469 4.03 -24.35 -25.46
CA GLY A 469 3.69 -22.97 -25.76
C GLY A 469 3.97 -22.02 -24.61
N TRP A 470 4.10 -20.75 -24.96
CA TRP A 470 4.29 -19.63 -24.08
C TRP A 470 3.35 -18.51 -24.48
N GLN A 471 2.64 -17.97 -23.51
CA GLN A 471 1.80 -16.79 -23.66
C GLN A 471 2.26 -15.72 -22.67
N HIS A 472 2.34 -14.47 -23.13
CA HIS A 472 2.66 -13.34 -22.28
C HIS A 472 1.95 -12.07 -22.73
N ARG A 473 1.60 -11.21 -21.78
CA ARG A 473 1.01 -9.90 -22.03
C ARG A 473 1.97 -8.79 -21.60
N ILE A 474 2.17 -7.82 -22.49
CA ILE A 474 2.96 -6.61 -22.30
C ILE A 474 2.03 -5.42 -22.60
N ASP A 475 1.69 -4.65 -21.59
CA ASP A 475 0.65 -3.62 -21.64
C ASP A 475 -0.66 -4.13 -22.28
N SER A 476 -1.05 -3.54 -23.41
CA SER A 476 -2.22 -3.92 -24.22
C SER A 476 -1.90 -4.90 -25.35
N TRP A 477 -0.70 -5.50 -25.38
CA TRP A 477 -0.31 -6.50 -26.36
C TRP A 477 -0.18 -7.89 -25.74
N GLY A 478 -0.82 -8.88 -26.34
CA GLY A 478 -0.67 -10.30 -26.01
C GLY A 478 0.11 -11.04 -27.07
N PHE A 479 1.04 -11.89 -26.66
CA PHE A 479 1.89 -12.70 -27.51
C PHE A 479 1.70 -14.17 -27.16
N THR A 480 1.49 -15.02 -28.16
CA THR A 480 1.51 -16.47 -27.98
C THR A 480 2.45 -17.09 -29.01
N LEU A 481 3.32 -17.97 -28.54
CA LEU A 481 4.19 -18.82 -29.35
C LEU A 481 3.91 -20.27 -28.95
N MET A 482 3.64 -21.14 -29.91
CA MET A 482 3.46 -22.57 -29.64
C MET A 482 4.12 -23.42 -30.73
N GLY A 483 5.02 -24.31 -30.32
CA GLY A 483 5.66 -25.29 -31.18
C GLY A 483 5.13 -26.69 -30.90
N GLY A 484 5.04 -27.52 -31.93
CA GLY A 484 4.52 -28.88 -31.82
C GLY A 484 5.26 -29.86 -32.69
N TRP A 485 5.38 -31.10 -32.21
CA TRP A 485 5.77 -32.26 -32.98
C TRP A 485 4.66 -33.30 -32.95
N SER A 486 4.44 -33.93 -34.09
CA SER A 486 3.37 -34.89 -34.32
C SER A 486 3.87 -36.06 -35.13
N TYR A 487 3.47 -37.27 -34.73
CA TYR A 487 3.75 -38.51 -35.41
C TYR A 487 2.45 -39.26 -35.67
N TYR A 488 2.16 -39.59 -36.92
CA TYR A 488 0.89 -40.22 -37.27
C TYR A 488 0.95 -41.16 -38.46
N LYS A 489 0.05 -42.14 -38.46
CA LYS A 489 -0.07 -43.15 -39.51
C LYS A 489 -0.81 -42.57 -40.73
N VAL A 490 -0.22 -42.69 -41.91
CA VAL A 490 -0.86 -42.24 -43.17
C VAL A 490 -1.32 -43.36 -44.09
N ALA A 491 -0.66 -44.51 -44.03
CA ALA A 491 -1.03 -45.73 -44.72
C ALA A 491 -0.62 -46.93 -43.87
N GLU A 492 -0.96 -48.14 -44.29
CA GLU A 492 -0.48 -49.35 -43.63
C GLU A 492 1.06 -49.39 -43.63
N GLY A 493 1.66 -49.63 -42.46
CA GLY A 493 3.13 -49.59 -42.26
C GLY A 493 3.81 -48.22 -42.45
N THR A 494 3.08 -47.15 -42.80
CA THR A 494 3.69 -45.85 -43.17
C THR A 494 3.28 -44.75 -42.19
N PHE A 495 4.28 -44.04 -41.67
CA PHE A 495 4.10 -42.95 -40.71
C PHE A 495 4.76 -41.66 -41.21
N MET A 496 4.32 -40.53 -40.66
CA MET A 496 4.79 -39.20 -41.02
C MET A 496 5.04 -38.37 -39.77
N ASN A 497 6.09 -37.57 -39.80
CA ASN A 497 6.33 -36.50 -38.85
C ASN A 497 5.76 -35.18 -39.36
N GLN A 498 5.17 -34.39 -38.46
CA GLN A 498 4.76 -33.03 -38.72
C GLN A 498 5.24 -32.12 -37.59
N TYR A 499 5.73 -30.95 -37.97
CA TYR A 499 6.20 -29.90 -37.09
C TYR A 499 5.34 -28.67 -37.31
N ASP A 500 4.78 -28.13 -36.23
CA ASP A 500 3.89 -26.98 -36.26
C ASP A 500 4.49 -25.82 -35.45
N LEU A 501 4.44 -24.61 -35.99
CA LEU A 501 4.81 -23.38 -35.31
C LEU A 501 3.63 -22.40 -35.40
N ASN A 502 3.08 -22.02 -34.26
CA ASN A 502 1.95 -21.11 -34.13
C ASN A 502 2.40 -19.82 -33.46
N LEU A 503 2.04 -18.70 -34.07
CA LEU A 503 2.26 -17.34 -33.58
C LEU A 503 0.90 -16.64 -33.46
N SER A 504 0.65 -15.99 -32.33
CA SER A 504 -0.51 -15.13 -32.12
C SER A 504 -0.05 -13.77 -31.59
N LEU A 505 -0.59 -12.71 -32.15
CA LEU A 505 -0.42 -11.34 -31.68
C LEU A 505 -1.81 -10.73 -31.46
N LYS A 506 -2.10 -10.27 -30.25
CA LYS A 506 -3.38 -9.65 -29.89
C LYS A 506 -3.16 -8.23 -29.37
N LYS A 507 -3.97 -7.28 -29.82
CA LYS A 507 -4.04 -5.91 -29.31
C LYS A 507 -5.37 -5.67 -28.61
N TYR A 508 -5.32 -5.41 -27.31
CA TYR A 508 -6.47 -5.16 -26.44
C TYR A 508 -6.79 -3.66 -26.36
N PHE A 509 -8.08 -3.31 -26.36
CA PHE A 509 -8.59 -1.93 -26.35
C PHE A 509 -9.60 -1.69 -25.23
#